data_AF-A0AAN7LIW4-F1
#
_entry.id   AF-A0AAN7LIW4-F1
#
_cell.length_a   1.000
_cell.length_b   1.000
_cell.length_c   1.000
_cell.angle_alpha   90.00
_cell.angle_beta   90.00
_cell.angle_gamma   90.00
#
_symmetry.space_group_name_H-M   'P 1'
#
loop_
_entity.id
_entity.type
_entity.pdbx_description
1 polymer ?
#
loop_
_entity_poly.entity_id
_entity_poly.type
_entity_poly.pdbx_seq_one_letter_code
_entity_poly.pdbx_strand_id
1 'polypeptide(L)'
;MDLLEFIIEHMQRQSIGPDASTCSYVCAAYADKMCDGTAVEALQVLSVRMITQYGVPPTEKRAEYEEFIFSEDPEAESRISYLLKDYQDNIAFGLLNLRWCAILGLIDSINWVPECSLWSQRISSYYKDLTASKYKTQGLDGREITNKRKVERFTDYDNEEGLPRL
;
A
#
# COMPACT_ATOMS: atom_id res chain seq x y z
N MET A 1 12.15 4.67 -11.71
CA MET A 1 12.16 4.76 -10.23
C MET A 1 11.31 3.58 -9.78
N ASP A 2 11.69 2.38 -10.21
CA ASP A 2 10.68 1.33 -10.42
C ASP A 2 10.75 0.27 -9.32
N LEU A 3 11.95 0.01 -8.78
CA LEU A 3 12.15 -0.92 -7.68
C LEU A 3 11.56 -0.39 -6.36
N LEU A 4 11.80 0.89 -6.03
CA LEU A 4 11.24 1.52 -4.83
C LEU A 4 9.72 1.54 -4.89
N GLU A 5 9.14 2.04 -5.98
CA GLU A 5 7.69 2.03 -6.20
C GLU A 5 7.11 0.61 -6.13
N PHE A 6 7.80 -0.38 -6.72
CA PHE A 6 7.41 -1.79 -6.63
C PHE A 6 7.44 -2.30 -5.18
N ILE A 7 8.50 -2.02 -4.42
CA ILE A 7 8.61 -2.42 -3.01
C ILE A 7 7.49 -1.79 -2.19
N ILE A 8 7.21 -0.51 -2.38
CA ILE A 8 6.13 0.20 -1.65
C ILE A 8 4.76 -0.41 -1.95
N GLU A 9 4.43 -0.66 -3.21
CA GLU A 9 3.17 -1.30 -3.57
C GLU A 9 3.11 -2.74 -3.06
N HIS A 10 4.23 -3.46 -3.08
CA HIS A 10 4.31 -4.80 -2.52
C HIS A 10 4.04 -4.79 -1.01
N MET A 11 4.69 -3.88 -0.26
CA MET A 11 4.46 -3.66 1.16
C MET A 11 2.98 -3.38 1.44
N GLN A 12 2.36 -2.48 0.68
CA GLN A 12 0.94 -2.16 0.80
C GLN A 12 0.05 -3.40 0.60
N ARG A 13 0.33 -4.23 -0.41
CA ARG A 13 -0.44 -5.47 -0.66
C ARG A 13 -0.22 -6.55 0.40
N GLN A 14 0.89 -6.52 1.12
CA GLN A 14 1.16 -7.37 2.27
C GLN A 14 0.68 -6.75 3.59
N SER A 15 0.02 -5.59 3.56
CA SER A 15 -0.42 -4.85 4.75
C SER A 15 0.74 -4.47 5.70
N ILE A 16 1.93 -4.18 5.15
CA ILE A 16 3.13 -3.79 5.90
C ILE A 16 3.38 -2.29 5.79
N GLY A 17 3.01 -1.52 6.83
CA GLY A 17 3.09 -0.06 6.86
C GLY A 17 4.49 0.50 6.53
N PRO A 18 4.58 1.67 5.88
CA PRO A 18 5.86 2.36 5.77
C PRO A 18 6.33 2.80 7.16
N ASP A 19 7.64 2.78 7.37
CA ASP A 19 8.29 3.36 8.54
C ASP A 19 8.99 4.68 8.17
N ALA A 20 9.62 5.33 9.16
CA ALA A 20 10.36 6.57 8.97
C ALA A 20 11.48 6.42 7.92
N SER A 21 12.16 5.27 7.89
CA SER A 21 13.24 5.00 6.94
C SER A 21 12.70 4.91 5.50
N THR A 22 11.57 4.23 5.32
CA THR A 22 10.86 4.08 4.05
C THR A 22 10.47 5.44 3.48
N CYS A 23 9.91 6.32 4.33
CA CYS A 23 9.57 7.69 3.95
C CYS A 23 10.82 8.48 3.50
N SER A 24 11.91 8.39 4.26
CA SER A 24 13.17 9.08 3.97
C SER A 24 13.77 8.64 2.62
N TYR A 25 13.85 7.33 2.38
CA TYR A 25 14.39 6.79 1.13
C TYR A 25 13.58 7.21 -0.10
N VAL A 26 12.25 7.17 -0.01
CA VAL A 26 11.37 7.56 -1.14
C VAL A 26 11.46 9.07 -1.40
N CYS A 27 11.44 9.89 -0.35
CA CYS A 27 11.55 11.33 -0.48
C CYS A 27 12.89 11.74 -1.12
N ALA A 28 14.00 11.19 -0.63
CA ALA A 28 15.32 11.45 -1.19
C ALA A 28 15.42 11.04 -2.67
N ALA A 29 14.88 9.86 -3.01
CA ALA A 29 14.93 9.35 -4.38
C ALA A 29 14.14 10.21 -5.40
N TYR A 30 13.07 10.89 -4.98
CA TYR A 30 12.34 11.83 -5.84
C TYR A 30 12.96 13.24 -5.85
N ALA A 31 13.49 13.70 -4.72
CA ALA A 31 14.21 14.98 -4.63
C ALA A 31 15.47 14.99 -5.52
N ASP A 32 16.23 13.89 -5.52
CA ASP A 32 17.41 13.71 -6.39
C ASP A 32 17.08 13.74 -7.89
N LYS A 33 15.80 13.55 -8.24
CA LYS A 33 15.30 13.58 -9.62
C LYS A 33 14.61 14.89 -10.00
N MET A 34 14.66 15.93 -9.15
CA MET A 34 13.97 17.21 -9.33
C MET A 34 12.46 17.06 -9.63
N CYS A 35 11.85 15.99 -9.13
CA CYS A 35 10.42 15.71 -9.30
C CYS A 35 9.66 16.17 -8.07
N ASP A 36 9.77 17.45 -7.73
CA ASP A 36 9.35 17.98 -6.42
C ASP A 36 7.87 17.72 -6.13
N GLY A 37 6.99 17.88 -7.11
CA GLY A 37 5.56 17.57 -6.95
C GLY A 37 5.30 16.09 -6.64
N THR A 38 6.03 15.18 -7.29
CA THR A 38 5.93 13.74 -7.02
C THR A 38 6.56 13.37 -5.68
N ALA A 39 7.63 14.05 -5.27
CA ALA A 39 8.24 13.87 -3.95
C ALA A 39 7.27 14.24 -2.83
N VAL A 40 6.61 15.39 -2.95
CA VAL A 40 5.60 15.87 -2.00
C VAL A 40 4.40 14.93 -1.94
N GLU A 41 3.86 14.53 -3.10
CA GLU A 41 2.71 13.62 -3.13
C GLU A 41 3.06 12.25 -2.52
N ALA A 42 4.23 11.70 -2.85
CA ALA A 42 4.73 10.46 -2.27
C ALA A 42 4.90 10.56 -0.75
N LEU A 43 5.52 11.65 -0.27
CA LEU A 43 5.75 11.87 1.15
C LEU A 43 4.43 12.03 1.91
N GLN A 44 3.45 12.73 1.34
CA GLN A 44 2.10 12.84 1.92
C GLN A 44 1.43 11.47 2.03
N VAL A 45 1.44 10.67 0.94
CA VAL A 45 0.84 9.33 0.92
C VAL A 45 1.48 8.41 1.95
N LEU A 46 2.81 8.37 2.02
CA LEU A 46 3.52 7.51 2.94
C LEU A 46 3.31 7.95 4.40
N SER A 47 3.31 9.26 4.67
CA SER A 47 3.08 9.79 6.01
C SER A 47 1.66 9.49 6.50
N VAL A 48 0.64 9.65 5.64
CA VAL A 48 -0.73 9.25 5.97
C VAL A 48 -0.82 7.75 6.25
N ARG A 49 -0.21 6.90 5.41
CA ARG A 49 -0.15 5.44 5.65
C ARG A 49 0.56 5.07 6.95
N MET A 50 1.59 5.83 7.33
CA MET A 50 2.33 5.62 8.57
C MET A 50 1.50 6.01 9.80
N ILE A 51 0.69 7.07 9.71
CA ILE A 51 -0.23 7.50 10.78
C ILE A 51 -1.40 6.51 10.94
N THR A 52 -1.92 5.99 9.83
CA THR A 52 -3.20 5.26 9.83
C THR A 52 -3.05 3.75 9.71
N GLN A 53 -1.83 3.27 9.48
CA GLN A 53 -1.53 1.86 9.20
C GLN A 53 -2.40 1.27 8.07
N TYR A 54 -2.82 2.08 7.08
CA TYR A 54 -3.70 1.78 5.92
C TYR A 54 -5.21 2.08 6.05
N GLY A 55 -5.59 3.10 6.83
CA GLY A 55 -6.98 3.53 6.93
C GLY A 55 -7.17 5.05 6.93
N VAL A 56 -8.39 5.49 7.21
CA VAL A 56 -8.66 6.88 7.62
C VAL A 56 -8.47 6.91 9.13
N PRO A 57 -7.76 7.90 9.71
CA PRO A 57 -7.68 7.99 11.17
C PRO A 57 -9.10 8.19 11.73
N PRO A 58 -9.38 7.75 12.97
CA PRO A 58 -10.66 8.05 13.62
C PRO A 58 -10.97 9.54 13.49
N THR A 59 -12.22 9.89 13.18
CA THR A 59 -12.62 11.30 12.97
C THR A 59 -12.23 12.19 14.15
N GLU A 60 -12.25 11.64 15.36
CA GLU A 60 -11.85 12.29 16.61
C GLU A 60 -10.36 12.67 16.64
N LYS A 61 -9.49 11.87 16.02
CA LYS A 61 -8.04 12.12 15.95
C LYS A 61 -7.66 13.02 14.79
N ARG A 62 -8.46 13.03 13.72
CA ARG A 62 -8.16 13.80 12.51
C ARG A 62 -8.03 15.30 12.78
N ALA A 63 -8.95 15.88 13.55
CA ALA A 63 -8.90 17.31 13.88
C ALA A 63 -7.65 17.66 14.70
N GLU A 64 -7.31 16.82 15.70
CA GLU A 64 -6.09 16.96 16.51
C GLU A 64 -4.83 16.89 15.64
N TYR A 65 -4.78 15.95 14.69
CA TYR A 65 -3.65 15.81 13.77
C TYR A 65 -3.53 16.98 12.80
N GLU A 66 -4.64 17.46 12.23
CA GLU A 66 -4.64 18.64 11.37
C GLU A 66 -4.21 19.90 12.17
N GLU A 67 -4.59 20.01 13.44
CA GLU A 67 -4.08 21.07 14.33
C GLU A 67 -2.55 20.98 14.48
N PHE A 68 -1.99 19.79 14.76
CA PHE A 68 -0.54 19.62 14.84
C PHE A 68 0.18 19.97 13.54
N ILE A 69 -0.43 19.67 12.39
CA ILE A 69 0.17 19.91 11.07
C ILE A 69 0.12 21.39 10.69
N PHE A 70 -1.04 22.03 10.81
CA PHE A 70 -1.28 23.38 10.26
C PHE A 70 -1.19 24.50 11.29
N SER A 71 -1.05 24.19 12.58
CA SER A 71 -0.92 25.24 13.60
C SER A 71 0.33 26.09 13.39
N GLU A 72 0.15 27.41 13.40
CA GLU A 72 1.22 28.41 13.40
C GLU A 72 1.91 28.55 14.78
N ASP A 73 1.42 27.85 15.80
CA ASP A 73 2.00 27.84 17.14
C ASP A 73 3.45 27.30 17.10
N PRO A 74 4.44 28.05 17.60
CA PRO A 74 5.83 27.58 17.67
C PRO A 74 5.99 26.32 18.54
N GLU A 75 5.05 26.03 19.44
CA GLU A 75 5.08 24.82 20.27
C GLU A 75 4.46 23.59 19.60
N ALA A 76 3.82 23.71 18.43
CA ALA A 76 3.14 22.60 17.78
C ALA A 76 4.08 21.41 17.47
N GLU A 77 5.33 21.69 17.06
CA GLU A 77 6.34 20.64 16.84
C GLU A 77 6.73 19.93 18.15
N SER A 78 6.79 20.69 19.26
CA SER A 78 7.05 20.12 20.59
C SER A 78 5.91 19.21 21.03
N ARG A 79 4.66 19.54 20.70
CA ARG A 79 3.48 18.68 20.95
C ARG A 79 3.60 17.34 20.22
N ILE A 80 4.00 17.36 18.94
CA ILE A 80 4.25 16.13 18.17
C ILE A 80 5.39 15.33 18.80
N SER A 81 6.44 16.00 19.29
CA SER A 81 7.59 15.33 19.93
C SER A 81 7.22 14.58 21.21
N TYR A 82 6.12 14.91 21.89
CA TYR A 82 5.63 14.12 23.02
C TYR A 82 5.14 12.73 22.60
N LEU A 83 4.63 12.56 21.37
CA LEU A 83 4.20 11.27 20.85
C LEU A 83 5.36 10.26 20.75
N LEU A 84 6.59 10.75 20.54
CA LEU A 84 7.81 9.92 20.58
C LEU A 84 8.05 9.32 21.97
N LYS A 85 7.66 10.02 23.04
CA LYS A 85 7.82 9.54 24.42
C LYS A 85 6.81 8.45 24.76
N ASP A 86 5.70 8.42 24.04
CA ASP A 86 4.61 7.46 24.21
C ASP A 86 4.71 6.24 23.27
N TYR A 87 5.90 6.00 22.69
CA TYR A 87 6.15 4.90 21.72
C TYR A 87 5.27 4.98 20.46
N GLN A 88 4.83 6.19 20.07
CA GLN A 88 4.05 6.44 18.86
C GLN A 88 4.91 7.01 17.73
N ASP A 89 6.11 6.45 17.56
CA ASP A 89 7.15 6.98 16.68
C ASP A 89 6.65 7.21 15.25
N ASN A 90 5.97 6.22 14.67
CA ASN A 90 5.43 6.30 13.31
C ASN A 90 4.41 7.44 13.16
N ILE A 91 3.54 7.66 14.15
CA ILE A 91 2.57 8.75 14.12
C ILE A 91 3.32 10.09 14.21
N ALA A 92 4.28 10.20 15.13
CA ALA A 92 5.09 11.40 15.30
C ALA A 92 5.84 11.76 14.00
N PHE A 93 6.56 10.80 13.40
CA PHE A 93 7.28 11.01 12.14
C PHE A 93 6.33 11.40 11.00
N GLY A 94 5.14 10.79 10.94
CA GLY A 94 4.16 11.11 9.89
C GLY A 94 3.66 12.55 10.02
N LEU A 95 3.33 12.97 11.24
CA LEU A 95 2.88 14.32 11.52
C LEU A 95 4.00 15.35 11.25
N LEU A 96 5.25 15.05 11.63
CA LEU A 96 6.40 15.92 11.35
C LEU A 96 6.63 16.11 9.86
N ASN A 97 6.57 15.03 9.07
CA ASN A 97 6.72 15.11 7.61
C ASN A 97 5.62 15.99 6.99
N LEU A 98 4.36 15.78 7.38
CA LEU A 98 3.22 16.56 6.87
C LEU A 98 3.32 18.03 7.29
N ARG A 99 3.71 18.30 8.55
CA ARG A 99 3.94 19.67 9.05
C ARG A 99 5.04 20.37 8.25
N TRP A 100 6.15 19.70 7.96
CA TRP A 100 7.22 20.28 7.15
C TRP A 100 6.69 20.68 5.76
N CYS A 101 5.95 19.78 5.08
CA CYS A 101 5.31 20.12 3.81
C CYS A 101 4.38 21.35 3.93
N ALA A 102 3.59 21.45 5.00
CA ALA A 102 2.70 22.58 5.24
C ALA A 102 3.47 23.89 5.47
N ILE A 103 4.52 23.88 6.30
CA ILE A 103 5.37 25.06 6.57
C ILE A 103 6.03 25.60 5.29
N LEU A 104 6.42 24.70 4.38
CA LEU A 104 6.97 25.08 3.08
C LEU A 104 5.92 25.52 2.05
N GLY A 105 4.63 25.51 2.41
CA GLY A 105 3.53 25.84 1.49
C GLY A 105 3.36 24.82 0.36
N LEU A 106 3.80 23.58 0.56
CA LEU A 106 3.72 22.51 -0.44
C LEU A 106 2.37 21.80 -0.39
N ILE A 107 1.64 21.91 0.72
CA ILE A 107 0.30 21.35 0.91
C ILE A 107 -0.57 22.33 1.71
N ASP A 108 -1.83 22.48 1.28
CA ASP A 108 -2.85 23.29 1.98
C ASP A 108 -3.91 22.42 2.67
N SER A 109 -3.91 21.11 2.40
CA SER A 109 -4.82 20.13 3.01
C SER A 109 -4.23 18.72 2.95
N ILE A 110 -4.73 17.83 3.83
CA ILE A 110 -4.32 16.43 3.85
C ILE A 110 -5.35 15.56 3.14
N ASN A 111 -4.90 14.79 2.15
CA ASN A 111 -5.67 13.68 1.62
C ASN A 111 -5.54 12.46 2.54
N TRP A 112 -6.53 12.26 3.40
CA TRP A 112 -6.58 11.11 4.32
C TRP A 112 -6.97 9.78 3.66
N VAL A 113 -7.21 9.76 2.35
CA VAL A 113 -7.45 8.56 1.55
C VAL A 113 -6.28 8.40 0.57
N PRO A 114 -5.14 7.85 1.03
CA PRO A 114 -3.89 7.83 0.26
C PRO A 114 -4.01 7.08 -1.08
N GLU A 115 -4.91 6.12 -1.18
CA GLU A 115 -5.20 5.31 -2.38
C GLU A 115 -5.77 6.14 -3.53
N CYS A 116 -6.39 7.29 -3.21
CA CYS A 116 -6.98 8.18 -4.20
C CYS A 116 -5.96 9.16 -4.81
N SER A 117 -4.72 9.22 -4.31
CA SER A 117 -3.66 10.05 -4.89
C SER A 117 -3.29 9.57 -6.30
N LEU A 118 -2.90 10.50 -7.18
CA LEU A 118 -2.42 10.17 -8.53
C LEU A 118 -1.15 9.32 -8.43
N TRP A 119 -0.30 9.63 -7.45
CA TRP A 119 0.89 8.85 -7.15
C TRP A 119 0.57 7.38 -6.84
N SER A 120 -0.36 7.13 -5.91
CA SER A 120 -0.74 5.76 -5.56
C SER A 120 -1.43 5.03 -6.70
N GLN A 121 -2.30 5.71 -7.46
CA GLN A 121 -3.00 5.09 -8.60
C GLN A 121 -2.03 4.67 -9.71
N ARG A 122 -1.07 5.54 -10.04
CA ARG A 122 -0.03 5.27 -11.03
C ARG A 122 0.78 4.03 -10.66
N ILE A 123 1.26 3.97 -9.41
CA ILE A 123 2.07 2.85 -8.91
C ILE A 123 1.27 1.54 -8.94
N SER A 124 0.01 1.57 -8.47
CA SER A 124 -0.82 0.36 -8.45
C SER A 124 -1.12 -0.16 -9.85
N SER A 125 -1.32 0.73 -10.83
CA SER A 125 -1.45 0.33 -12.24
C SER A 125 -0.17 -0.34 -12.74
N TYR A 126 0.98 0.30 -12.53
CA TYR A 126 2.28 -0.21 -12.98
C TYR A 126 2.59 -1.60 -12.39
N TYR A 127 2.29 -1.81 -11.12
CA TYR A 127 2.47 -3.11 -10.47
C TYR A 127 1.56 -4.20 -11.04
N LYS A 128 0.30 -3.87 -11.37
CA LYS A 128 -0.63 -4.81 -12.02
C LYS A 128 -0.08 -5.23 -13.38
N ASP A 129 0.43 -4.29 -14.17
CA ASP A 129 1.00 -4.58 -15.48
C ASP A 129 2.25 -5.46 -15.38
N LEU A 130 3.16 -5.16 -14.45
CA LEU A 130 4.36 -5.96 -14.16
C LEU A 130 4.03 -7.40 -13.77
N THR A 131 3.06 -7.57 -12.87
CA THR A 131 2.67 -8.90 -12.39
C THR A 131 1.93 -9.69 -13.47
N ALA A 132 1.03 -9.06 -14.23
CA ALA A 132 0.36 -9.70 -15.36
C ALA A 132 1.34 -10.16 -16.46
N SER A 133 2.39 -9.37 -16.73
CA SER A 133 3.46 -9.73 -17.68
C SER A 133 4.26 -10.94 -17.22
N LYS A 134 4.56 -11.07 -15.92
CA LYS A 134 5.22 -12.27 -15.34
C LYS A 134 4.39 -13.53 -15.53
N TYR A 135 3.08 -13.48 -15.32
CA TYR A 135 2.21 -14.65 -15.55
C TYR A 135 2.11 -15.04 -17.03
N LYS A 136 2.16 -14.08 -17.96
CA LYS A 136 2.22 -14.37 -19.40
C LYS A 136 3.54 -15.01 -19.83
N THR A 137 4.66 -14.61 -19.23
CA THR A 137 5.99 -15.16 -19.54
C THR A 137 6.26 -16.50 -18.85
N GLN A 138 5.61 -16.79 -17.72
CA GLN A 138 5.67 -18.09 -17.03
C GLN A 138 4.65 -19.12 -17.55
N GLY A 139 3.76 -18.72 -18.46
CA GLY A 139 2.62 -19.53 -18.91
C GLY A 139 2.42 -19.59 -20.41
N LEU A 140 3.47 -19.71 -21.23
CA LEU A 140 3.37 -20.08 -22.66
C LEU A 140 4.64 -20.81 -23.17
N ASP A 141 4.79 -22.09 -22.81
CA ASP A 141 5.21 -23.15 -23.75
C ASP A 141 4.09 -24.21 -23.82
N GLY A 142 2.86 -23.73 -23.96
CA GLY A 142 1.68 -24.55 -24.16
C GLY A 142 1.49 -24.79 -25.65
N ARG A 143 2.33 -25.64 -26.25
CA ARG A 143 1.98 -26.26 -27.53
C ARG A 143 0.68 -27.02 -27.33
N GLU A 144 -0.33 -26.69 -28.13
CA GLU A 144 -1.49 -27.55 -28.34
C GLU A 144 -1.01 -28.94 -28.76
N ILE A 145 -1.06 -29.90 -27.83
CA ILE A 145 -1.00 -31.32 -28.16
C ILE A 145 -2.44 -31.82 -28.10
N THR A 146 -3.14 -31.71 -29.22
CA THR A 146 -4.36 -32.49 -29.45
C THR A 146 -3.97 -33.97 -29.51
N ASN A 147 -4.11 -34.70 -28.41
CA ASN A 147 -3.99 -36.15 -28.40
C ASN A 147 -5.31 -36.80 -27.96
N LYS A 148 -6.03 -37.30 -28.97
CA LYS A 148 -7.12 -38.26 -28.83
C LYS A 148 -6.60 -39.50 -28.10
N ARG A 149 -7.17 -39.85 -26.94
CA ARG A 149 -7.22 -41.24 -26.49
C ARG A 149 -8.62 -41.59 -25.99
N LYS A 150 -9.23 -42.48 -26.76
CA LYS A 150 -10.32 -43.39 -26.38
C LYS A 150 -9.99 -44.01 -25.03
N VAL A 151 -10.90 -43.93 -24.06
CA VAL A 151 -11.00 -44.91 -22.97
C VAL A 151 -12.46 -45.31 -22.88
N GLU A 152 -12.68 -46.59 -23.14
CA GLU A 152 -13.95 -47.30 -23.13
C GLU A 152 -14.55 -47.29 -21.73
N ARG A 153 -15.87 -47.06 -21.66
CA ARG A 153 -16.64 -47.02 -20.42
C ARG A 153 -17.17 -48.43 -20.17
N PHE A 154 -16.48 -49.22 -19.35
CA PHE A 154 -17.04 -50.41 -18.69
C PHE A 154 -17.23 -50.07 -17.22
N THR A 155 -18.48 -50.01 -16.77
CA THR A 155 -18.84 -50.14 -15.36
C THR A 155 -20.10 -51.00 -15.32
N ASP A 156 -19.90 -52.31 -15.10
CA ASP A 156 -20.92 -53.20 -14.56
C ASP A 156 -21.26 -52.73 -13.15
N TYR A 157 -22.55 -52.50 -12.90
CA TYR A 157 -23.11 -52.31 -11.56
C TYR A 157 -23.70 -53.65 -11.13
N ASP A 158 -22.92 -54.44 -10.40
CA ASP A 158 -23.47 -55.44 -9.48
C ASP A 158 -23.46 -54.80 -8.09
N ASN A 159 -24.64 -54.47 -7.57
CA ASN A 159 -24.82 -54.29 -6.14
C ASN A 159 -26.06 -55.07 -5.70
N GLU A 160 -25.76 -56.02 -4.82
CA GLU A 160 -26.55 -57.13 -4.31
C GLU A 160 -27.92 -56.71 -3.74
N GLU A 161 -28.97 -57.37 -4.23
CA GLU A 161 -30.20 -57.57 -3.47
C GLU A 161 -29.96 -58.65 -2.39
N GLY A 162 -30.43 -58.36 -1.18
CA GLY A 162 -30.96 -59.39 -0.29
C GLY A 162 -30.28 -59.49 1.07
N LEU A 163 -31.05 -59.19 2.12
CA LEU A 163 -31.03 -59.85 3.45
C LEU A 163 -32.28 -59.36 4.24
N PRO A 164 -32.79 -60.09 5.25
CA PRO A 164 -34.02 -60.87 5.09
C PRO A 164 -35.18 -60.46 6.02
N ARG A 165 -36.31 -61.16 5.80
CA ARG A 165 -37.59 -61.15 6.51
C ARG A 165 -37.54 -60.99 8.04
N LEU A 166 -38.46 -60.17 8.55
CA LEU A 166 -39.43 -60.50 9.61
C LEU A 166 -40.69 -59.64 9.44
#